data_AF-A0A1R3KEN3-F1
#
_entry.id   AF-A0A1R3KEN3-F1
#
_cell.length_a   1.000
_cell.length_b   1.000
_cell.length_c   1.000
_cell.angle_alpha   90.00
_cell.angle_beta   90.00
_cell.angle_gamma   90.00
#
_symmetry.space_group_name_H-M   'P 1'
#
loop_
_entity.id
_entity.type
_entity.pdbx_description
1 polymer ?
#
loop_
_entity_poly.entity_id
_entity_poly.type
_entity_poly.pdbx_seq_one_letter_code
_entity_poly.pdbx_strand_id
1 'polypeptide(L)'
;MTRSEDGLSDLVAEIHEYVGVYKETNKHIEGIARAFEKDTVGGDRRLSVFDEIMELGGFSNQEVMDAREHILKDLHKVDTFFGLLKLLRKDYVLKQLCQPLSPLI
;
A
#
# COMPACT_ATOMS: atom_id res chain seq x y z
N MET A 1 60.52 -11.41 3.61
CA MET A 1 59.31 -12.07 3.05
C MET A 1 58.14 -11.61 3.91
N THR A 2 57.28 -10.73 3.39
CA THR A 2 56.02 -10.29 4.06
C THR A 2 55.01 -9.67 3.09
N ARG A 3 55.47 -9.14 1.95
CA ARG A 3 54.63 -8.42 0.96
C ARG A 3 53.45 -9.20 0.32
N SER A 4 53.35 -10.51 0.51
CA SER A 4 52.30 -11.35 -0.10
C SER A 4 51.13 -11.67 0.83
N GLU A 5 51.31 -11.59 2.15
CA GLU A 5 50.23 -11.84 3.14
C GLU A 5 49.31 -10.62 3.28
N ASP A 6 49.87 -9.42 3.14
CA ASP A 6 49.13 -8.16 3.20
C ASP A 6 48.12 -8.06 2.05
N GLY A 7 48.53 -8.35 0.81
CA GLY A 7 47.64 -8.27 -0.35
C GLY A 7 46.51 -9.31 -0.38
N LEU A 8 46.73 -10.50 0.22
CA LEU A 8 45.67 -11.49 0.38
C LEU A 8 44.67 -11.05 1.46
N SER A 9 45.17 -10.48 2.55
CA SER A 9 44.33 -9.98 3.65
C SER A 9 43.46 -8.80 3.20
N ASP A 10 44.02 -7.88 2.41
CA ASP A 10 43.30 -6.75 1.82
C ASP A 10 42.19 -7.22 0.87
N LEU A 11 42.49 -8.19 0.00
CA LEU A 11 41.50 -8.78 -0.90
C LEU A 11 40.36 -9.47 -0.14
N VAL A 12 40.66 -10.19 0.94
CA VAL A 12 39.65 -10.84 1.79
C VAL A 12 38.78 -9.79 2.49
N ALA A 13 39.36 -8.69 2.95
CA ALA A 13 38.61 -7.58 3.55
C ALA A 13 37.65 -6.94 2.54
N GLU A 14 38.11 -6.67 1.33
CA GLU A 14 37.31 -6.07 0.26
C GLU A 14 36.15 -6.99 -0.18
N ILE A 15 36.40 -8.30 -0.28
CA ILE A 15 35.35 -9.30 -0.55
C ILE A 15 34.30 -9.31 0.55
N HIS A 16 34.71 -9.26 1.83
CA HIS A 16 33.78 -9.23 2.95
C HIS A 16 32.93 -7.96 2.96
N GLU A 17 33.51 -6.81 2.66
CA GLU A 17 32.77 -5.55 2.52
C GLU A 17 31.73 -5.64 1.40
N TYR A 18 32.14 -6.10 0.21
CA TYR A 18 31.23 -6.28 -0.92
C TYR A 18 30.06 -7.23 -0.60
N VAL A 19 30.35 -8.38 0.02
CA VAL A 19 29.33 -9.34 0.45
C VAL A 19 28.40 -8.73 1.52
N GLY A 20 28.93 -7.88 2.40
CA GLY A 20 28.15 -7.13 3.38
C GLY A 20 27.13 -6.21 2.71
N VAL A 21 27.59 -5.36 1.79
CA VAL A 21 26.75 -4.42 1.03
C VAL A 21 25.69 -5.17 0.21
N TYR A 22 26.06 -6.28 -0.43
CA TYR A 22 25.12 -7.12 -1.17
C TYR A 22 24.01 -7.69 -0.27
N LYS A 23 24.37 -8.22 0.91
CA LYS A 23 23.39 -8.75 1.87
C LYS A 23 22.45 -7.67 2.38
N GLU A 24 22.95 -6.48 2.65
CA GLU A 24 22.12 -5.34 3.08
C GLU A 24 21.14 -4.92 1.98
N THR A 25 21.63 -4.84 0.74
CA THR A 25 20.83 -4.49 -0.44
C THR A 25 19.72 -5.52 -0.67
N ASN A 26 20.02 -6.83 -0.59
CA ASN A 26 19.01 -7.87 -0.70
C ASN A 26 17.93 -7.77 0.38
N LYS A 27 18.31 -7.50 1.64
CA LYS A 27 17.33 -7.28 2.72
C LYS A 27 16.44 -6.08 2.45
N HIS A 28 16.99 -5.00 1.89
CA HIS A 28 16.20 -3.83 1.52
C HIS A 28 15.19 -4.16 0.41
N ILE A 29 15.63 -4.88 -0.64
CA ILE A 29 14.76 -5.33 -1.73
C ILE A 29 13.66 -6.26 -1.22
N GLU A 30 13.98 -7.22 -0.35
CA GLU A 30 12.99 -8.09 0.30
C GLU A 30 11.98 -7.28 1.13
N GLY A 31 12.44 -6.25 1.83
CA GLY A 31 11.56 -5.34 2.57
C GLY A 31 10.58 -4.59 1.67
N ILE A 32 11.07 -4.11 0.51
CA ILE A 32 10.24 -3.46 -0.51
C ILE A 32 9.23 -4.45 -1.10
N ALA A 33 9.68 -5.65 -1.49
CA ALA A 33 8.81 -6.69 -2.04
C ALA A 33 7.71 -7.08 -1.05
N ARG A 34 8.03 -7.23 0.24
CA ARG A 34 7.03 -7.50 1.30
C ARG A 34 6.06 -6.34 1.51
N ALA A 35 6.50 -5.09 1.34
CA ALA A 35 5.60 -3.94 1.43
C ALA A 35 4.58 -3.96 0.28
N PHE A 36 5.03 -4.23 -0.94
CA PHE A 36 4.14 -4.42 -2.10
C PHE A 36 3.24 -5.64 -1.95
N GLU A 37 3.76 -6.77 -1.46
CA GLU A 37 2.94 -7.95 -1.16
C GLU A 37 1.90 -7.66 -0.06
N LYS A 38 2.24 -6.87 0.96
CA LYS A 38 1.25 -6.46 1.97
C LYS A 38 0.18 -5.55 1.36
N ASP A 39 0.55 -4.71 0.41
CA ASP A 39 -0.39 -3.88 -0.34
C ASP A 39 -1.28 -4.69 -1.30
N THR A 40 -0.83 -5.86 -1.78
CA THR A 40 -1.63 -6.77 -2.62
C THR A 40 -2.41 -7.83 -1.82
N VAL A 41 -1.91 -8.25 -0.65
CA VAL A 41 -2.55 -9.20 0.28
C VAL A 41 -3.59 -8.52 1.18
N GLY A 42 -3.56 -7.18 1.28
CA GLY A 42 -4.73 -6.38 1.65
C GLY A 42 -5.78 -6.53 0.55
N GLY A 43 -6.52 -7.64 0.59
CA GLY A 43 -7.41 -8.13 -0.46
C GLY A 43 -8.17 -7.01 -1.15
N ASP A 44 -8.15 -7.04 -2.48
CA ASP A 44 -8.67 -6.04 -3.42
C ASP A 44 -9.32 -4.88 -2.67
N ARG A 45 -8.59 -3.78 -2.44
CA ARG A 45 -9.05 -2.66 -1.60
C ARG A 45 -10.48 -2.24 -1.93
N ARG A 46 -10.94 -2.49 -3.16
CA ARG A 46 -12.32 -2.39 -3.64
C ARG A 46 -13.35 -3.23 -2.87
N LEU A 47 -13.03 -4.48 -2.53
CA LEU A 47 -13.83 -5.35 -1.67
C LEU A 47 -13.91 -4.79 -0.24
N SER A 48 -12.83 -4.21 0.26
CA SER A 48 -12.76 -3.65 1.63
C SER A 48 -13.52 -2.32 1.80
N VAL A 49 -13.86 -1.62 0.71
CA VAL A 49 -14.64 -0.35 0.78
C VAL A 49 -15.98 -0.56 1.49
N PHE A 50 -16.64 -1.70 1.25
CA PHE A 50 -17.94 -1.98 1.85
C PHE A 50 -17.84 -2.13 3.38
N ASP A 51 -16.91 -2.95 3.84
CA ASP A 51 -16.71 -3.22 5.26
C ASP A 51 -16.31 -1.94 6.02
N GLU A 52 -15.42 -1.13 5.45
CA GLU A 52 -15.01 0.15 6.04
C GLU A 52 -16.17 1.15 6.15
N ILE A 53 -17.06 1.24 5.14
CA ILE A 53 -18.22 2.14 5.22
C ILE A 53 -19.22 1.65 6.27
N MET A 54 -19.44 0.34 6.38
CA MET A 54 -20.28 -0.22 7.45
C MET A 54 -19.73 0.09 8.84
N GLU A 55 -18.40 -0.03 9.03
CA GLU A 55 -17.75 0.27 10.31
C GLU A 55 -17.85 1.75 10.73
N LEU A 56 -17.96 2.69 9.78
CA LEU A 56 -18.13 4.12 10.09
C LEU A 56 -19.46 4.41 10.80
N GLY A 57 -20.48 3.58 10.57
CA GLY A 57 -21.80 3.68 11.19
C GLY A 57 -22.60 4.95 10.82
N GLY A 58 -23.91 4.88 11.02
CA GLY A 58 -24.83 5.98 10.73
C GLY A 58 -25.17 6.14 9.25
N PHE A 59 -24.99 5.08 8.45
CA PHE A 59 -25.51 4.94 7.10
C PHE A 59 -26.49 3.75 7.08
N SER A 60 -27.58 3.89 6.33
CA SER A 60 -28.46 2.78 5.98
C SER A 60 -27.76 1.83 5.01
N ASN A 61 -28.23 0.57 4.94
CA ASN A 61 -27.66 -0.41 4.00
C ASN A 61 -27.71 0.08 2.53
N GLN A 62 -28.72 0.86 2.15
CA GLN A 62 -28.82 1.42 0.81
C GLN A 62 -27.74 2.48 0.56
N GLU A 63 -27.52 3.39 1.52
CA GLU A 63 -26.46 4.39 1.42
C GLU A 63 -25.07 3.75 1.39
N VAL A 64 -24.85 2.65 2.11
CA VAL A 64 -23.59 1.89 2.00
C VAL A 64 -23.40 1.35 0.57
N MET A 65 -24.45 0.79 -0.02
CA MET A 65 -24.40 0.24 -1.38
C MET A 65 -24.16 1.34 -2.43
N ASP A 66 -24.87 2.46 -2.33
CA ASP A 66 -24.74 3.58 -3.27
C ASP A 66 -23.35 4.22 -3.17
N ALA A 67 -22.89 4.53 -1.95
CA ALA A 67 -21.56 5.10 -1.74
C ALA A 67 -20.45 4.18 -2.27
N ARG A 68 -20.58 2.88 -2.03
CA ARG A 68 -19.66 1.88 -2.59
C ARG A 68 -19.66 1.96 -4.12
N GLU A 69 -20.82 1.96 -4.76
CA GLU A 69 -20.88 2.04 -6.23
C GLU A 69 -20.19 3.32 -6.76
N HIS A 70 -20.43 4.46 -6.11
CA HIS A 70 -19.80 5.73 -6.47
C HIS A 70 -18.29 5.74 -6.33
N ILE A 71 -17.76 5.08 -5.29
CA ILE A 71 -16.32 4.99 -5.01
C ILE A 71 -15.67 3.98 -5.95
N LEU A 72 -16.29 2.83 -6.19
CA LEU A 72 -15.70 1.76 -7.00
C LEU A 72 -15.67 2.06 -8.50
N LYS A 73 -16.52 2.97 -8.98
CA LYS A 73 -16.51 3.44 -10.38
C LYS A 73 -15.22 4.15 -10.78
N ASP A 74 -14.44 4.66 -9.82
CA ASP A 74 -13.21 5.39 -10.08
C ASP A 74 -12.11 4.93 -9.13
N LEU A 75 -11.04 4.36 -9.69
CA LEU A 75 -9.90 3.87 -8.91
C LEU A 75 -9.26 4.99 -8.06
N HIS A 76 -9.24 6.23 -8.55
CA HIS A 76 -8.73 7.37 -7.80
C HIS A 76 -9.57 7.65 -6.54
N LYS A 77 -10.89 7.39 -6.57
CA LYS A 77 -11.75 7.53 -5.40
C LYS A 77 -11.48 6.45 -4.37
N VAL A 78 -11.18 5.22 -4.80
CA VAL A 78 -10.75 4.14 -3.91
C VAL A 78 -9.46 4.53 -3.19
N ASP A 79 -8.45 4.98 -3.94
CA ASP A 79 -7.17 5.41 -3.36
C ASP A 79 -7.34 6.61 -2.43
N THR A 80 -8.18 7.58 -2.81
CA THR A 80 -8.51 8.72 -1.95
C THR A 80 -9.18 8.27 -0.66
N PHE A 81 -10.16 7.37 -0.72
CA PHE A 81 -10.88 6.87 0.47
C PHE A 81 -9.93 6.21 1.47
N PHE A 82 -9.03 5.33 1.01
CA PHE A 82 -8.07 4.67 1.88
C PHE A 82 -6.92 5.57 2.34
N GLY A 83 -6.56 6.58 1.53
CA GLY A 83 -5.56 7.58 1.89
C GLY A 83 -6.00 8.61 2.94
N LEU A 84 -7.32 8.75 3.17
CA LEU A 84 -7.85 9.63 4.20
C LEU A 84 -7.69 9.06 5.61
N LEU A 85 -7.44 9.96 6.58
CA LEU A 85 -7.57 9.65 8.00
C LEU A 85 -8.98 9.14 8.30
N LYS A 86 -9.12 8.14 9.17
CA LYS A 86 -10.41 7.49 9.48
C LYS A 86 -11.53 8.49 9.82
N LEU A 87 -11.21 9.56 10.56
CA LEU A 87 -12.18 10.59 10.94
C LEU A 87 -12.79 11.38 9.75
N LEU A 88 -12.07 11.47 8.62
CA LEU A 88 -12.51 12.19 7.42
C LEU A 88 -13.27 11.28 6.43
N ARG A 89 -13.21 9.96 6.62
CA ARG A 89 -13.82 8.99 5.69
C ARG A 89 -15.34 9.11 5.67
N LYS A 90 -15.96 9.43 6.80
CA LYS A 90 -17.42 9.63 6.89
C LYS A 90 -17.89 10.81 6.04
N ASP A 91 -17.20 11.94 6.13
CA ASP A 91 -17.50 13.13 5.32
C ASP A 91 -17.28 12.86 3.82
N TYR A 92 -16.25 12.07 3.50
CA TYR A 92 -16.00 11.64 2.13
C TYR A 92 -17.15 10.77 1.58
N VAL A 93 -17.66 9.81 2.36
CA VAL A 93 -18.81 8.98 1.98
C VAL A 93 -20.05 9.83 1.73
N LEU A 94 -20.36 10.77 2.62
CA LEU A 94 -21.47 11.72 2.42
C LEU A 94 -21.31 12.52 1.13
N LYS A 95 -20.09 12.98 0.82
CA LYS A 95 -19.81 13.67 -0.44
C LYS A 95 -20.07 12.79 -1.65
N GLN A 96 -19.76 11.49 -1.59
CA GLN A 96 -20.04 10.56 -2.70
C GLN A 96 -21.54 10.31 -2.88
N LEU A 97 -22.31 10.23 -1.78
CA LEU A 97 -23.76 10.06 -1.82
C LEU A 97 -24.50 11.27 -2.40
N CYS A 98 -23.97 12.48 -2.20
CA CYS A 98 -24.54 13.69 -2.78
C CYS A 98 -24.16 13.91 -4.25
N GLN A 99 -23.25 13.11 -4.83
CA GLN A 99 -22.91 13.20 -6.24
C GLN A 99 -23.92 12.41 -7.07
N PRO A 100 -24.47 12.98 -8.16
CA PRO A 100 -25.31 12.21 -9.07
C PRO A 100 -24.49 11.06 -9.67
N LEU A 101 -25.08 9.86 -9.75
CA LEU A 101 -24.52 8.73 -10.49
C LEU A 101 -24.32 9.19 -11.93
N SER A 102 -23.07 9.49 -12.33
CA SER A 102 -22.79 9.86 -13.71
C SER A 102 -23.26 8.70 -14.62
N PRO A 103 -24.06 8.98 -15.66
CA PRO A 103 -24.48 7.93 -16.59
C PRO A 103 -23.23 7.34 -17.24
N LEU A 104 -23.17 6.00 -17.29
CA LEU A 104 -22.19 5.28 -18.10
C LEU A 104 -22.36 5.73 -19.56
N ILE A 105 -21.35 6.43 -20.10
CA ILE A 105 -21.20 6.69 -21.54
C ILE A 105 -20.44 5.52 -22.15
#